data_AF-A0A9P7EDY3-F1
#
_entry.id   AF-A0A9P7EDY3-F1
#
_cell.length_a   1.000
_cell.length_b   1.000
_cell.length_c   1.000
_cell.angle_alpha   90.00
_cell.angle_beta   90.00
_cell.angle_gamma   90.00
#
_symmetry.space_group_name_H-M   'P 1'
#
loop_
_entity.id
_entity.type
_entity.pdbx_description
1 polymer ?
#
loop_
_entity_poly.entity_id
_entity_poly.type
_entity_poly.pdbx_seq_one_letter_code
_entity_poly.pdbx_strand_id
1 'polypeptide(L)'
;MYCTKNHYYPFSGWKDWEVSLWLLCSGLSMVKVDSFLSLEMVSFKLIHCIYHPNKCLPLSFCSAKELCSQAEMLPGGPPWMSQVIPTVHLTKSPVILYWCDPLECIASLLNHPFFHDQMDFMPHRVYATAQ
;
A
#
# COMPACT_ATOMS: atom_id res chain seq x y z
N MET A 1 -13.56 5.01 -9.34
CA MET A 1 -14.01 6.29 -8.76
C MET A 1 -12.89 6.78 -7.85
N TYR A 2 -12.07 7.74 -8.30
CA TYR A 2 -10.99 8.28 -7.48
C TYR A 2 -11.57 9.37 -6.56
N CYS A 3 -11.50 9.19 -5.25
CA CYS A 3 -11.98 10.16 -4.28
C CYS A 3 -10.95 11.30 -4.17
N THR A 4 -11.18 12.41 -4.86
CA THR A 4 -10.24 13.55 -5.01
C THR A 4 -9.93 14.34 -3.72
N LYS A 5 -10.48 13.92 -2.56
CA LYS A 5 -10.23 14.56 -1.25
C LYS A 5 -9.32 13.77 -0.33
N ASN A 6 -9.14 12.47 -0.55
CA ASN A 6 -8.35 11.62 0.33
C ASN A 6 -7.56 10.60 -0.49
N HIS A 7 -6.27 10.88 -0.69
CA HIS A 7 -5.35 10.02 -1.42
C HIS A 7 -5.06 8.71 -0.69
N TYR A 8 -5.43 8.61 0.59
CA TYR A 8 -5.25 7.41 1.41
C TYR A 8 -6.51 6.56 1.52
N TYR A 9 -7.60 6.90 0.83
CA TYR A 9 -8.83 6.09 0.85
C TYR A 9 -8.52 4.63 0.49
N PRO A 10 -9.03 3.63 1.23
CA PRO A 10 -10.11 3.69 2.23
C PRO A 10 -9.72 4.14 3.65
N PHE A 11 -8.44 4.42 3.90
CA PHE A 11 -7.94 4.90 5.19
C PHE A 11 -8.23 6.39 5.38
N SER A 12 -8.29 6.85 6.62
CA SER A 12 -8.67 8.23 6.96
C SER A 12 -7.58 9.27 6.65
N GLY A 13 -6.32 8.85 6.50
CA GLY A 13 -5.18 9.71 6.15
C GLY A 13 -3.84 8.99 6.31
N TRP A 14 -2.74 9.75 6.21
CA TRP A 14 -1.37 9.21 6.28
C TRP A 14 -1.11 8.34 7.51
N LYS A 15 -1.42 8.84 8.72
CA LYS A 15 -1.11 8.13 9.98
C LYS A 15 -1.85 6.79 10.10
N ASP A 16 -3.08 6.76 9.62
CA ASP A 16 -3.92 5.57 9.58
C ASP A 16 -3.37 4.57 8.55
N TRP A 17 -3.01 5.06 7.36
CA TRP A 17 -2.37 4.27 6.31
C TRP A 17 -1.02 3.67 6.74
N GLU A 18 -0.16 4.45 7.38
CA GLU A 18 1.17 4.03 7.85
C GLU A 18 1.07 2.82 8.79
N VAL A 19 0.17 2.90 9.79
CA VAL A 19 -0.07 1.80 10.73
C VAL A 19 -0.69 0.59 10.02
N SER A 20 -1.63 0.83 9.10
CA SER A 20 -2.28 -0.21 8.32
C SER A 20 -1.26 -1.00 7.49
N LEU A 21 -0.40 -0.30 6.75
CA LEU A 21 0.66 -0.91 5.94
C LEU A 21 1.63 -1.70 6.81
N TRP A 22 2.04 -1.14 7.95
CA TRP A 22 2.92 -1.85 8.87
C TRP A 22 2.26 -3.14 9.40
N LEU A 23 1.00 -3.09 9.82
CA LEU A 23 0.26 -4.27 10.30
C LEU A 23 0.13 -5.33 9.19
N LEU A 24 -0.23 -4.92 7.97
CA LEU A 24 -0.35 -5.82 6.81
C LEU A 24 0.98 -6.50 6.46
N CYS A 25 2.10 -5.79 6.57
CA CYS A 25 3.42 -6.31 6.23
C CYS A 25 4.17 -6.96 7.41
N SER A 26 3.68 -6.83 8.63
CA SER A 26 4.37 -7.29 9.85
C SER A 26 4.48 -8.82 10.00
N GLY A 27 3.65 -9.58 9.27
CA GLY A 27 3.52 -11.04 9.45
C GLY A 27 2.81 -11.45 10.74
N LEU A 28 2.17 -10.51 11.45
CA LEU A 28 1.34 -10.82 12.60
C LEU A 28 0.10 -11.61 12.18
N SER A 29 -0.32 -12.57 13.03
CA SER A 29 -1.59 -13.25 12.83
C SER A 29 -2.76 -12.30 13.10
N MET A 30 -3.93 -12.57 12.50
CA MET A 30 -5.15 -11.77 12.74
C MET A 30 -5.47 -11.61 14.23
N VAL A 31 -5.26 -12.66 15.04
CA VAL A 31 -5.46 -12.63 16.50
C VAL A 31 -4.51 -11.64 17.18
N LYS A 32 -3.24 -11.56 16.76
CA LYS A 32 -2.29 -10.60 17.32
C LYS A 32 -2.60 -9.17 16.88
N VAL A 33 -3.09 -8.99 15.65
CA VAL A 33 -3.58 -7.69 15.17
C VAL A 33 -4.79 -7.25 15.98
N ASP A 34 -5.78 -8.11 16.20
CA ASP A 34 -6.94 -7.81 17.06
C ASP A 34 -6.51 -7.49 18.51
N SER A 35 -5.51 -8.22 19.04
CA SER A 35 -4.93 -7.93 20.35
C SER A 35 -4.20 -6.58 20.42
N PHE A 36 -3.60 -6.13 19.32
CA PHE A 36 -3.01 -4.79 19.23
C PHE A 36 -4.10 -3.72 19.18
N LEU A 37 -5.15 -3.95 18.39
CA LEU A 37 -6.28 -3.02 18.24
C LEU A 37 -7.11 -2.88 19.52
N SER A 38 -7.08 -3.87 20.40
CA SER A 38 -7.75 -3.82 21.71
C SER A 38 -6.96 -3.08 22.80
N LEU A 39 -5.71 -2.69 22.54
CA LEU A 39 -4.95 -1.87 23.49
C LEU A 39 -5.68 -0.56 23.76
N GLU A 40 -5.71 -0.10 25.01
CA GLU A 40 -6.47 1.08 25.43
C GLU A 40 -6.10 2.32 24.60
N MET A 41 -4.80 2.52 24.32
CA MET A 41 -4.32 3.64 23.50
C MET A 41 -4.77 3.58 22.04
N VAL A 42 -5.08 2.38 21.51
CA VAL A 42 -5.43 2.15 20.10
C VAL A 42 -6.96 2.08 19.92
N SER A 43 -7.66 1.41 20.85
CA SER A 43 -9.11 1.19 20.82
C SER A 43 -9.96 2.42 21.15
N PHE A 44 -9.35 3.52 21.60
CA PHE A 44 -10.09 4.68 22.10
C PHE A 44 -10.91 5.37 20.99
N LYS A 45 -12.24 5.32 21.11
CA LYS A 45 -13.18 5.94 20.16
C LYS A 45 -13.17 7.46 20.24
N LEU A 46 -13.56 8.09 19.12
CA LEU A 46 -13.67 9.53 18.82
C LEU A 46 -13.94 10.48 20.02
N ILE A 47 -14.74 10.09 21.00
CA ILE A 47 -15.09 10.90 22.17
C ILE A 47 -13.85 11.32 22.98
N HIS A 48 -12.85 10.46 23.15
CA HIS A 48 -11.63 10.80 23.92
C HIS A 48 -10.65 11.66 23.11
N CYS A 49 -10.68 11.53 21.78
CA CYS A 49 -9.80 12.28 20.88
C CYS A 49 -10.25 13.73 20.73
N ILE A 50 -11.54 14.01 20.97
CA ILE A 50 -12.07 15.39 21.08
C ILE A 50 -11.43 16.11 22.28
N TYR A 51 -11.24 15.43 23.41
CA TYR A 51 -10.68 16.03 24.64
C TYR A 51 -9.15 15.93 24.73
N HIS A 52 -8.55 14.90 24.11
CA HIS A 52 -7.11 14.65 24.12
C HIS A 52 -6.58 14.24 22.73
N PRO A 53 -6.45 15.19 21.79
CA PRO A 53 -6.10 14.91 20.39
C PRO A 53 -4.71 14.26 20.19
N ASN A 54 -3.82 14.38 21.18
CA ASN A 54 -2.47 13.80 21.14
C ASN A 54 -2.38 12.37 21.71
N LYS A 55 -3.48 11.79 22.20
CA LYS A 55 -3.47 10.47 22.87
C LYS A 55 -4.28 9.38 22.16
N CYS A 56 -4.78 9.66 20.97
CA CYS A 56 -5.51 8.69 20.17
C CYS A 56 -4.78 8.37 18.87
N LEU A 57 -4.81 7.11 18.48
CA LEU A 57 -4.54 6.70 17.11
C LEU A 57 -5.89 6.45 16.40
N PRO A 58 -6.44 7.41 15.66
CA PRO A 58 -7.72 7.24 14.98
C PRO A 58 -7.55 6.33 13.75
N LEU A 59 -7.74 5.03 13.93
CA LEU A 59 -7.72 4.06 12.85
C LEU A 59 -9.09 3.97 12.16
N SER A 60 -9.12 3.75 10.84
CA SER A 60 -10.37 3.54 10.08
C SER A 60 -11.00 2.16 10.26
N PHE A 61 -10.41 1.30 11.10
CA PHE A 61 -10.79 -0.08 11.32
C PHE A 61 -10.66 -0.46 12.79
N CYS A 62 -11.49 -1.39 13.24
CA CYS A 62 -11.52 -1.89 14.62
C CYS A 62 -11.10 -3.36 14.75
N SER A 63 -10.82 -4.04 13.62
CA SER A 63 -10.39 -5.44 13.60
C SER A 63 -9.44 -5.74 12.46
N ALA A 64 -8.70 -6.84 12.58
CA ALA A 64 -7.86 -7.38 11.51
C ALA A 64 -8.68 -7.70 10.25
N LYS A 65 -9.92 -8.16 10.42
CA LYS A 65 -10.83 -8.43 9.30
C LYS A 65 -11.19 -7.16 8.53
N GLU A 66 -11.51 -6.09 9.24
CA GLU A 66 -11.80 -4.79 8.62
C GLU A 66 -10.56 -4.21 7.93
N LEU A 67 -9.38 -4.34 8.54
CA LEU A 67 -8.12 -3.96 7.91
C LEU A 67 -7.89 -4.71 6.60
N CYS A 68 -8.05 -6.03 6.58
CA CYS A 68 -7.92 -6.82 5.34
C CYS A 68 -8.96 -6.41 4.30
N SER A 69 -10.22 -6.21 4.71
CA SER A 69 -11.27 -5.75 3.80
C SER A 69 -10.96 -4.38 3.19
N GLN A 70 -10.36 -3.47 3.96
CA GLN A 70 -9.89 -2.17 3.45
C GLN A 70 -8.71 -2.34 2.51
N ALA A 71 -7.76 -3.22 2.81
CA ALA A 71 -6.65 -3.52 1.92
C ALA A 71 -7.12 -4.09 0.58
N GLU A 72 -8.15 -4.94 0.58
CA GLU A 72 -8.77 -5.50 -0.64
C GLU A 72 -9.48 -4.44 -1.51
N MET A 73 -9.86 -3.28 -0.94
CA MET A 73 -10.44 -2.18 -1.70
C MET A 73 -9.38 -1.32 -2.42
N LEU A 74 -8.10 -1.49 -2.09
CA LEU A 74 -7.03 -0.79 -2.79
C LEU A 74 -6.99 -1.23 -4.26
N PRO A 75 -6.64 -0.31 -5.18
CA PRO A 75 -6.45 -0.70 -6.57
C PRO A 75 -5.40 -1.81 -6.63
N GLY A 76 -5.77 -2.93 -7.25
CA GLY A 76 -4.84 -4.00 -7.52
C GLY A 76 -3.66 -3.51 -8.38
N GLY A 77 -2.54 -4.22 -8.31
CA GLY A 77 -1.46 -4.03 -9.26
C GLY A 77 -1.89 -4.43 -10.69
N PRO A 78 -1.11 -4.03 -11.70
CA PRO A 78 -1.34 -4.47 -13.06
C PRO A 78 -1.35 -6.01 -13.15
N PRO A 79 -2.22 -6.62 -13.96
CA PRO A 79 -2.31 -8.06 -14.08
C PRO A 79 -1.00 -8.64 -14.62
N TRP A 80 -0.60 -9.79 -14.07
CA TRP A 80 0.46 -10.59 -14.66
C TRP A 80 -0.03 -11.25 -15.94
N MET A 81 0.71 -11.05 -17.02
CA MET A 81 0.53 -11.70 -18.31
C MET A 81 1.61 -12.76 -18.52
N SER A 82 1.28 -13.77 -19.32
CA SER A 82 2.22 -14.82 -19.68
C SER A 82 2.11 -15.13 -21.17
N GLN A 83 3.25 -15.30 -21.84
CA GLN A 83 3.29 -15.78 -23.22
C GLN A 83 4.40 -16.79 -23.43
N VAL A 84 4.15 -17.77 -24.30
CA VAL A 84 5.19 -18.71 -24.72
C VAL A 84 6.09 -18.01 -25.74
N ILE A 85 7.39 -17.99 -25.47
CA ILE A 85 8.37 -17.41 -26.40
C ILE A 85 9.00 -18.50 -27.28
N PRO A 86 9.11 -18.27 -28.59
CA PRO A 86 9.74 -19.22 -29.49
C PRO A 86 11.24 -19.31 -29.19
N THR A 87 11.76 -20.54 -29.15
CA THR A 87 13.19 -20.80 -28.96
C THR A 87 13.80 -21.40 -30.22
N VAL A 88 15.03 -20.98 -30.54
CA VAL A 88 15.81 -21.52 -31.67
C VAL A 88 16.14 -23.00 -31.47
N HIS A 89 16.29 -23.42 -30.22
CA HIS A 89 16.58 -24.80 -29.84
C HIS A 89 15.38 -25.43 -29.14
N LEU A 90 15.18 -26.73 -29.35
CA LEU A 90 14.17 -27.52 -28.66
C LEU A 90 14.44 -27.54 -27.16
N THR A 91 13.48 -27.03 -26.39
CA THR A 91 13.46 -27.13 -24.93
C THR A 91 12.56 -28.28 -24.50
N LYS A 92 12.84 -28.88 -23.34
CA LYS A 92 12.00 -29.96 -22.78
C LYS A 92 10.60 -29.48 -22.38
N SER A 93 10.46 -28.18 -22.11
CA SER A 93 9.22 -27.51 -21.73
C SER A 93 9.15 -26.14 -22.43
N PRO A 94 7.94 -25.60 -22.68
CA PRO A 94 7.80 -24.26 -23.26
C PRO A 94 8.46 -23.22 -22.36
N VAL A 95 9.16 -22.26 -22.97
CA VAL A 95 9.70 -21.10 -22.24
C VAL A 95 8.59 -20.07 -22.13
N ILE A 96 8.22 -19.71 -20.90
CA ILE A 96 7.13 -18.78 -20.61
C ILE A 96 7.74 -17.46 -20.14
N LEU A 97 7.44 -16.37 -20.84
CA LEU A 97 7.74 -15.01 -20.41
C LEU A 97 6.57 -14.49 -19.59
N TYR A 98 6.83 -14.14 -18.33
CA TYR A 98 5.91 -13.42 -17.47
C TYR A 98 6.22 -11.92 -17.52
N TRP A 99 5.20 -11.10 -17.71
CA TRP A 99 5.34 -9.65 -17.80
C TRP A 99 4.06 -8.94 -17.36
N CYS A 100 4.17 -7.68 -16.96
CA CYS A 100 3.05 -6.76 -16.75
C CYS A 100 3.17 -5.61 -17.75
N ASP A 101 2.06 -4.98 -18.11
CA ASP A 101 2.12 -3.78 -18.95
C ASP A 101 2.92 -2.68 -18.22
N PRO A 102 4.03 -2.20 -18.79
CA PRO A 102 4.89 -1.23 -18.13
C PRO A 102 4.20 0.12 -17.90
N LEU A 103 3.26 0.53 -18.76
CA LEU A 103 2.49 1.76 -18.57
C LEU A 103 1.51 1.59 -17.41
N GLU A 104 0.87 0.43 -17.29
CA GLU A 104 0.01 0.14 -16.14
C GLU A 104 0.82 0.02 -14.84
N CYS A 105 2.03 -0.55 -14.87
CA CYS A 105 2.96 -0.55 -13.73
C CYS A 105 3.30 0.88 -13.28
N ILE A 106 3.69 1.74 -14.22
CA ILE A 106 4.03 3.13 -13.92
C ILE A 106 2.80 3.84 -13.36
N ALA A 107 1.64 3.73 -14.01
CA ALA A 107 0.42 4.35 -13.54
C ALA A 107 0.04 3.85 -12.13
N SER A 108 0.16 2.56 -11.86
CA SER A 108 -0.09 1.98 -10.53
C SER A 108 0.86 2.55 -9.47
N LEU A 109 2.17 2.62 -9.77
CA LEU A 109 3.18 3.19 -8.87
C LEU A 109 2.92 4.68 -8.58
N LEU A 110 2.63 5.47 -9.62
CA LEU A 110 2.35 6.91 -9.49
C LEU A 110 1.09 7.21 -8.67
N ASN A 111 0.11 6.30 -8.68
CA ASN A 111 -1.14 6.45 -7.94
C ASN A 111 -1.11 5.78 -6.56
N HIS A 112 -0.01 5.14 -6.18
CA HIS A 112 0.06 4.39 -4.93
C HIS A 112 0.35 5.34 -3.75
N PRO A 113 -0.44 5.31 -2.65
CA PRO A 113 -0.34 6.29 -1.55
C PRO A 113 1.04 6.34 -0.88
N PHE A 114 1.78 5.23 -0.90
CA PHE A 114 3.14 5.16 -0.36
C PHE A 114 4.13 6.12 -1.05
N PHE A 115 4.00 6.36 -2.35
CA PHE A 115 4.96 7.15 -3.11
C PHE A 115 4.57 8.64 -3.19
N HIS A 116 3.36 9.01 -2.78
CA HIS A 116 2.82 10.37 -2.98
C HIS A 116 3.79 11.50 -2.58
N ASP A 117 4.41 11.38 -1.41
CA ASP A 117 5.33 12.39 -0.88
C ASP A 117 6.82 12.06 -1.14
N GLN A 118 7.11 10.94 -1.82
CA GLN A 118 8.46 10.47 -2.13
C GLN A 118 8.87 10.74 -3.58
N MET A 119 7.93 11.09 -4.45
CA MET A 119 8.23 11.34 -5.87
C MET A 119 8.63 12.80 -6.10
N ASP A 120 9.88 13.01 -6.52
CA ASP A 120 10.35 14.30 -6.99
C ASP A 120 10.24 14.39 -8.52
N PHE A 121 9.29 15.21 -8.98
CA PHE A 121 9.12 15.52 -10.40
C PHE A 121 9.75 16.86 -10.78
N MET A 122 10.37 17.57 -9.84
CA MET A 122 11.06 18.82 -10.14
C MET A 122 12.36 18.52 -10.88
N PRO A 123 12.61 19.15 -12.04
CA PRO A 123 13.90 19.04 -12.70
C PRO A 123 15.00 19.53 -11.76
N HIS A 124 15.97 18.68 -11.46
CA HIS A 124 17.13 19.05 -10.66
C HIS A 124 18.43 18.73 -11.41
N ARG A 125 19.45 19.55 -11.17
CA ARG A 125 20.77 19.37 -11.78
C ARG A 125 21.59 18.39 -10.95
N VAL A 126 21.85 17.21 -11.50
CA VAL A 126 22.76 16.23 -10.90
C VAL A 126 24.20 16.57 -11.34
N TYR A 127 25.06 16.90 -10.39
CA TYR A 127 26.49 17.09 -10.65
C TYR A 127 27.20 15.75 -10.50
N ALA A 128 27.94 15.32 -11.53
CA ALA A 128 28.88 14.21 -11.38
C ALA A 128 30.07 14.71 -10.55
N THR A 129 30.51 13.93 -9.55
CA THR A 129 31.76 14.18 -8.85
C THR A 129 32.92 14.16 -9.86
N ALA A 130 33.85 15.11 -9.71
CA ALA A 130 35.07 15.16 -10.52
C ALA A 130 35.85 13.84 -10.35
N GLN A 131 36.25 13.26 -11.48
CA GLN A 131 37.04 12.04 -11.56
C GLN A 131 38.54 12.34 -11.48
#